data_AF-A0A6H2CX61-F1
#
_entry.id   AF-A0A6H2CX61-F1
#
_cell.length_a   1.000
_cell.length_b   1.000
_cell.length_c   1.000
_cell.angle_alpha   90.00
_cell.angle_beta   90.00
_cell.angle_gamma   90.00
#
_symmetry.space_group_name_H-M   'P 1'
#
loop_
_entity.id
_entity.type
_entity.pdbx_description
1 polymer ?
#
loop_
_entity_poly.entity_id
_entity_poly.type
_entity_poly.pdbx_seq_one_letter_code
_entity_poly.pdbx_strand_id
1 'polypeptide(L)'
;MDDQHKRLIQLVNSLVSVIRAGVAEDLLGEICRELYDYTNYHFRDEESLMQEEGYPEFEAHCQLHAEMTTTVKEYLDELEKGKQVSPNDVLEFLAKWLVKHILKQDMKFAAFVKEKRTKAQREAAETAAATETQQEVDKWLSNK
;
A
#
# COMPACT_ATOMS: atom_id res chain seq x y z
N MET A 1 -2.89 6.35 -1.95
CA MET A 1 -2.95 5.17 -1.06
C MET A 1 -4.36 4.90 -0.57
N ASP A 2 -4.96 5.72 0.28
CA ASP A 2 -6.31 5.43 0.81
C ASP A 2 -7.38 5.14 -0.25
N ASP A 3 -7.41 5.89 -1.35
CA ASP A 3 -8.35 5.64 -2.44
C ASP A 3 -8.04 4.35 -3.21
N GLN A 4 -6.76 3.96 -3.30
CA GLN A 4 -6.36 2.68 -3.87
C GLN A 4 -6.81 1.52 -2.96
N HIS A 5 -6.65 1.64 -1.63
CA HIS A 5 -7.17 0.66 -0.67
C HIS A 5 -8.70 0.53 -0.73
N LYS A 6 -9.43 1.65 -0.84
CA LYS A 6 -10.89 1.62 -1.01
C LYS A 6 -11.29 0.85 -2.27
N ARG A 7 -10.57 1.03 -3.38
CA ARG A 7 -10.83 0.27 -4.61
C ARG A 7 -10.52 -1.21 -4.45
N LEU A 8 -9.44 -1.60 -3.79
CA LEU A 8 -9.15 -3.01 -3.49
C LEU A 8 -10.27 -3.65 -2.65
N ILE A 9 -10.75 -2.95 -1.63
CA ILE A 9 -11.87 -3.42 -0.80
C ILE A 9 -13.16 -3.55 -1.63
N GLN A 10 -13.41 -2.62 -2.56
CA GLN A 10 -14.55 -2.73 -3.49
C GLN A 10 -14.45 -3.98 -4.37
N LEU A 11 -13.27 -4.30 -4.91
CA LEU A 11 -13.06 -5.51 -5.72
C LEU A 11 -13.31 -6.78 -4.92
N VAL A 12 -12.82 -6.84 -3.68
CA VAL A 12 -13.11 -7.97 -2.76
C VAL A 12 -14.62 -8.07 -2.49
N ASN A 13 -15.32 -6.94 -2.29
CA ASN A 13 -16.77 -6.95 -2.10
C ASN A 13 -17.55 -7.39 -3.37
N SER A 14 -17.05 -7.05 -4.56
CA SER A 14 -17.59 -7.56 -5.82
C SER A 14 -17.45 -9.08 -5.91
N LEU A 15 -16.30 -9.64 -5.52
CA LEU A 15 -16.09 -11.08 -5.44
C LEU A 15 -17.10 -11.75 -4.49
N VAL A 16 -17.32 -11.19 -3.30
CA VAL A 16 -18.34 -11.68 -2.36
C VAL A 16 -19.73 -11.71 -2.99
N SER A 17 -20.10 -10.65 -3.73
CA SER A 17 -21.42 -10.56 -4.38
C SER A 17 -21.60 -11.64 -5.43
N VAL A 18 -20.57 -11.90 -6.24
CA VAL A 18 -20.58 -12.94 -7.27
C VAL A 18 -20.69 -14.34 -6.67
N ILE A 19 -19.94 -14.62 -5.60
CA ILE A 19 -20.01 -15.90 -4.90
C ILE A 19 -21.42 -16.16 -4.36
N ARG A 20 -22.05 -15.14 -3.75
CA ARG A 20 -23.42 -15.25 -3.22
C ARG A 20 -24.48 -15.46 -4.29
N ALA A 21 -24.27 -14.91 -5.48
CA ALA A 21 -25.18 -15.05 -6.60
C ALA A 21 -25.04 -16.41 -7.34
N GLY A 22 -24.06 -17.25 -6.96
CA GLY A 22 -23.87 -18.59 -7.55
C GLY A 22 -23.48 -18.55 -9.03
N VAL A 23 -22.74 -17.53 -9.45
CA VAL A 23 -22.48 -17.22 -10.86
C VAL A 23 -21.39 -18.10 -11.47
N ALA A 24 -21.38 -18.15 -12.81
CA ALA A 24 -20.47 -18.92 -13.67
C ALA A 24 -18.98 -18.56 -13.49
N GLU A 25 -18.12 -19.55 -13.73
CA GLU A 25 -16.65 -19.48 -13.61
C GLU A 25 -16.02 -18.33 -14.42
N ASP A 26 -16.62 -17.95 -15.56
CA ASP A 26 -16.14 -16.85 -16.41
C ASP A 26 -16.08 -15.52 -15.63
N LEU A 27 -17.09 -15.22 -14.82
CA LEU A 27 -17.16 -13.98 -14.05
C LEU A 27 -16.15 -13.97 -12.89
N LEU A 28 -15.85 -15.15 -12.33
CA LEU A 28 -14.78 -15.30 -11.34
C LEU A 28 -13.42 -14.99 -11.97
N GLY A 29 -13.16 -15.50 -13.17
CA GLY A 29 -11.94 -15.24 -13.92
C GLY A 29 -11.72 -13.75 -14.20
N GLU A 30 -12.78 -13.04 -14.61
CA GLU A 30 -12.74 -11.58 -14.83
C GLU A 30 -12.39 -10.81 -13.55
N ILE A 31 -13.04 -11.13 -12.42
CA ILE A 31 -12.77 -10.47 -11.14
C ILE A 31 -11.36 -10.77 -10.64
N CYS A 32 -10.90 -12.02 -10.75
CA CYS A 32 -9.53 -12.40 -10.37
C CYS A 32 -8.49 -11.65 -11.21
N ARG A 33 -8.75 -11.47 -12.51
CA ARG A 33 -7.86 -10.68 -13.39
C ARG A 33 -7.84 -9.22 -12.99
N GLU A 34 -9.01 -8.61 -12.79
CA GLU A 34 -9.10 -7.21 -12.37
C GLU A 34 -8.39 -6.99 -11.02
N LEU A 35 -8.54 -7.92 -10.09
CA LEU A 35 -7.85 -7.86 -8.81
C LEU A 35 -6.34 -7.99 -8.96
N TYR A 36 -5.86 -8.94 -9.76
CA TYR A 36 -4.44 -9.11 -10.04
C TYR A 36 -3.83 -7.85 -10.65
N ASP A 37 -4.48 -7.28 -11.67
CA ASP A 37 -3.98 -6.07 -12.33
C ASP A 37 -3.96 -4.88 -11.36
N TYR A 38 -5.01 -4.73 -10.56
CA TYR A 38 -5.14 -3.61 -9.63
C TYR A 38 -4.20 -3.73 -8.42
N THR A 39 -3.93 -4.92 -7.90
CA THR A 39 -2.94 -5.13 -6.84
C THR A 39 -1.52 -4.84 -7.33
N ASN A 40 -1.16 -5.29 -8.53
CA ASN A 40 0.14 -4.95 -9.14
C ASN A 40 0.29 -3.43 -9.32
N TYR A 41 -0.74 -2.74 -9.81
CA TYR A 41 -0.75 -1.29 -9.93
C TYR A 41 -0.54 -0.60 -8.58
N HIS A 42 -1.31 -1.01 -7.57
CA HIS A 42 -1.23 -0.47 -6.22
C HIS A 42 0.15 -0.68 -5.58
N PHE A 43 0.66 -1.92 -5.61
CA PHE A 43 1.96 -2.26 -5.02
C PHE A 43 3.11 -1.53 -5.68
N ARG A 44 3.11 -1.38 -7.02
CA ARG A 44 4.12 -0.59 -7.72
C ARG A 44 4.16 0.86 -7.24
N ASP A 45 2.98 1.49 -7.10
CA ASP A 45 2.88 2.87 -6.63
C ASP A 45 3.35 2.99 -5.16
N GLU A 46 3.03 2.02 -4.31
CA GLU A 46 3.47 1.99 -2.91
C GLU A 46 4.97 1.74 -2.76
N GLU A 47 5.52 0.77 -3.50
CA GLU A 47 6.95 0.48 -3.53
C GLU A 47 7.75 1.68 -4.01
N SER A 48 7.28 2.38 -5.04
CA SER A 48 7.91 3.62 -5.50
C SER A 48 7.94 4.66 -4.38
N LEU A 49 6.83 4.86 -3.68
CA LEU A 49 6.76 5.80 -2.56
C LEU A 49 7.64 5.37 -1.38
N MET A 50 7.69 4.08 -1.06
CA MET A 50 8.57 3.53 -0.02
C MET A 50 10.04 3.76 -0.33
N GLN A 51 10.43 3.56 -1.59
CA GLN A 51 11.79 3.77 -2.06
C GLN A 51 12.17 5.26 -1.99
N GLU A 52 11.31 6.15 -2.48
CA GLU A 52 11.49 7.61 -2.39
C GLU A 52 11.62 8.10 -0.94
N GLU A 53 10.83 7.52 -0.04
CA GLU A 53 10.86 7.86 1.38
C GLU A 53 12.00 7.16 2.15
N GLY A 54 12.73 6.23 1.52
CA GLY A 54 13.83 5.50 2.15
C GLY A 54 13.35 4.59 3.29
N TYR A 55 12.22 3.90 3.09
CA TYR A 55 11.62 3.05 4.11
C TYR A 55 12.54 1.85 4.46
N PRO A 56 12.94 1.65 5.73
CA PRO A 56 13.92 0.62 6.10
C PRO A 56 13.48 -0.82 5.85
N GLU A 57 12.17 -1.11 5.92
CA GLU A 57 11.63 -2.46 5.68
C GLU A 57 11.21 -2.66 4.20
N PHE A 58 11.69 -1.82 3.26
CA PHE A 58 11.30 -1.85 1.84
C PHE A 58 11.39 -3.24 1.20
N GLU A 59 12.55 -3.91 1.31
CA GLU A 59 12.75 -5.22 0.67
C GLU A 59 11.78 -6.28 1.22
N ALA A 60 11.58 -6.30 2.54
CA ALA A 60 10.65 -7.21 3.19
C ALA A 60 9.20 -6.91 2.78
N HIS A 61 8.85 -5.64 2.59
CA HIS A 61 7.52 -5.25 2.11
C HIS A 61 7.29 -5.71 0.66
N CYS A 62 8.24 -5.46 -0.25
CA CYS A 62 8.18 -5.92 -1.65
C CYS A 62 8.03 -7.44 -1.74
N GLN A 63 8.70 -8.19 -0.86
CA GLN A 63 8.57 -9.64 -0.82
C GLN A 63 7.13 -10.07 -0.49
N LEU A 64 6.46 -9.40 0.45
CA LEU A 64 5.06 -9.68 0.76
C LEU A 64 4.14 -9.43 -0.45
N HIS A 65 4.39 -8.36 -1.21
CA HIS A 65 3.67 -8.07 -2.45
C HIS A 65 3.90 -9.15 -3.52
N ALA A 66 5.15 -9.56 -3.71
CA ALA A 66 5.52 -10.60 -4.67
C ALA A 66 4.87 -11.95 -4.32
N GLU A 67 4.86 -12.33 -3.05
CA GLU A 67 4.19 -13.55 -2.57
C GLU A 67 2.69 -13.51 -2.86
N MET A 68 2.03 -12.39 -2.56
CA MET A 68 0.60 -12.21 -2.81
C MET A 68 0.25 -12.28 -4.29
N THR A 69 0.95 -11.50 -5.12
CA THR A 69 0.69 -11.44 -6.57
C THR A 69 0.96 -12.79 -7.24
N THR A 70 1.97 -13.54 -6.78
CA THR A 70 2.22 -14.92 -7.23
C THR A 70 1.02 -15.83 -6.95
N THR A 71 0.50 -15.84 -5.72
CA THR A 71 -0.66 -16.67 -5.38
C THR A 71 -1.92 -16.28 -6.15
N VAL A 72 -2.18 -14.98 -6.36
CA VAL A 72 -3.32 -14.55 -7.18
C VAL A 72 -3.14 -14.98 -8.64
N LYS A 73 -1.91 -14.90 -9.17
CA LYS A 73 -1.60 -15.36 -10.53
C LYS A 73 -1.81 -16.86 -10.69
N GLU A 74 -1.46 -17.66 -9.68
CA GLU A 74 -1.70 -19.11 -9.68
C GLU A 74 -3.19 -19.41 -9.81
N TYR A 75 -4.06 -18.77 -9.01
CA TYR A 75 -5.50 -18.94 -9.15
C TYR A 75 -6.02 -18.56 -10.54
N LEU A 76 -5.52 -17.44 -11.10
CA LEU A 76 -5.90 -17.00 -12.44
C LEU A 76 -5.45 -18.00 -13.51
N ASP A 77 -4.23 -18.53 -13.42
CA ASP A 77 -3.71 -19.55 -14.34
C ASP A 77 -4.52 -20.85 -14.29
N GLU A 78 -5.01 -21.24 -13.12
CA GLU A 78 -5.85 -22.42 -12.98
C GLU A 78 -7.22 -22.21 -13.61
N LEU A 79 -7.85 -21.06 -13.39
CA LEU A 79 -9.10 -20.67 -14.03
C LEU A 79 -8.96 -20.63 -15.56
N GLU A 80 -7.90 -20.02 -16.08
CA GLU A 80 -7.63 -19.95 -17.53
C GLU A 80 -7.40 -21.33 -18.17
N LYS A 81 -6.91 -22.31 -17.41
CA LYS A 81 -6.76 -23.70 -17.85
C LYS A 81 -8.06 -24.50 -17.76
N GLY A 82 -9.18 -23.88 -17.36
CA GLY A 82 -10.45 -24.55 -17.13
C GLY A 82 -10.43 -25.51 -15.94
N LYS A 83 -9.50 -25.30 -14.99
CA LYS A 83 -9.52 -26.05 -13.73
C LYS A 83 -10.55 -25.44 -12.79
N GLN A 84 -11.15 -26.29 -11.98
CA GLN A 84 -12.06 -25.87 -10.93
C GLN A 84 -11.27 -25.20 -9.80
N VAL A 85 -11.48 -23.90 -9.61
CA VAL A 85 -10.96 -23.12 -8.47
C VAL A 85 -12.14 -22.74 -7.59
N SER A 86 -12.02 -23.00 -6.28
CA SER A 86 -13.05 -22.61 -5.31
C SER A 86 -13.10 -21.08 -5.18
N PRO A 87 -14.23 -20.43 -5.51
CA PRO A 87 -14.38 -18.99 -5.31
C PRO A 87 -14.19 -18.59 -3.84
N ASN A 88 -14.60 -19.46 -2.91
CA ASN A 88 -14.47 -19.23 -1.47
C ASN A 88 -13.02 -19.23 -1.02
N ASP A 89 -12.18 -20.09 -1.61
CA ASP A 89 -10.76 -20.19 -1.24
C ASP A 89 -10.02 -18.92 -1.69
N VAL A 90 -10.33 -18.45 -2.91
CA VAL A 90 -9.82 -17.18 -3.44
C VAL A 90 -10.24 -16.02 -2.54
N LEU A 91 -11.53 -15.94 -2.17
CA LEU A 91 -12.04 -14.90 -1.29
C LEU A 91 -11.38 -14.93 0.10
N GLU A 92 -11.26 -16.11 0.72
CA GLU A 92 -10.66 -16.26 2.04
C GLU A 92 -9.21 -15.81 2.02
N PHE A 93 -8.44 -16.25 1.03
CA PHE A 93 -7.05 -15.83 0.85
C PHE A 93 -6.94 -14.31 0.74
N LEU A 94 -7.68 -13.71 -0.19
CA LEU A 94 -7.61 -12.28 -0.49
C LEU A 94 -8.05 -11.42 0.69
N ALA A 95 -9.20 -11.71 1.27
CA ALA A 95 -9.73 -10.93 2.39
C ALA A 95 -8.78 -10.99 3.59
N LYS A 96 -8.26 -12.19 3.90
CA LYS A 96 -7.34 -12.38 5.02
C LYS A 96 -6.00 -11.69 4.79
N TRP A 97 -5.42 -11.85 3.60
CA TRP A 97 -4.14 -11.24 3.27
C TRP A 97 -4.27 -9.72 3.23
N LEU A 98 -5.24 -9.18 2.48
CA LEU A 98 -5.39 -7.74 2.27
C LEU A 98 -5.67 -6.99 3.57
N VAL A 99 -6.60 -7.48 4.39
CA VAL A 99 -6.90 -6.84 5.69
C VAL A 99 -5.69 -6.86 6.62
N LYS A 100 -4.97 -7.99 6.68
CA LYS A 100 -3.79 -8.11 7.53
C LYS A 100 -2.66 -7.21 7.03
N HIS A 101 -2.48 -7.12 5.72
CA HIS A 101 -1.44 -6.32 5.09
C HIS A 101 -1.69 -4.84 5.37
N ILE A 102 -2.87 -4.31 4.99
CA ILE A 102 -3.24 -2.91 5.18
C ILE A 102 -3.09 -2.48 6.65
N LEU A 103 -3.65 -3.27 7.57
CA LEU A 103 -3.65 -2.89 8.99
C LEU A 103 -2.27 -2.99 9.66
N LYS A 104 -1.32 -3.72 9.07
CA LYS A 104 -0.02 -3.98 9.72
C LYS A 104 1.15 -3.36 8.96
N GLN A 105 1.29 -3.64 7.67
CA GLN A 105 2.45 -3.23 6.89
C GLN A 105 2.29 -1.79 6.39
N ASP A 106 1.19 -1.48 5.73
CA ASP A 106 0.93 -0.13 5.20
C ASP A 106 0.83 0.90 6.33
N MET A 107 0.25 0.50 7.47
CA MET A 107 0.21 1.35 8.67
C MET A 107 1.58 1.60 9.31
N LYS A 108 2.50 0.64 9.27
CA LYS A 108 3.89 0.89 9.67
C LYS A 108 4.55 1.88 8.73
N PHE A 109 4.37 1.71 7.42
CA PHE A 109 4.93 2.62 6.44
C PHE A 109 4.35 4.04 6.60
N ALA A 110 3.03 4.17 6.75
CA ALA A 110 2.38 5.46 7.01
C ALA A 110 2.90 6.13 8.29
N ALA A 111 3.12 5.35 9.36
CA ALA A 111 3.71 5.85 10.60
C ALA A 111 5.14 6.37 10.39
N PHE A 112 5.97 5.62 9.65
CA PHE A 112 7.32 6.02 9.29
C PHE A 112 7.35 7.35 8.52
N VAL A 113 6.52 7.49 7.48
CA VAL A 113 6.44 8.73 6.69
C VAL A 113 6.00 9.90 7.56
N LYS A 114 5.01 9.69 8.44
CA LYS A 114 4.52 10.71 9.36
C LYS A 114 5.60 11.16 10.35
N GLU A 115 6.35 10.22 10.91
CA GLU A 115 7.46 10.50 11.83
C GLU A 115 8.57 11.27 11.14
N LYS A 116 9.01 10.81 9.95
CA LYS A 116 10.03 11.46 9.14
C LYS A 116 9.67 12.91 8.80
N ARG A 117 8.41 13.16 8.38
CA ARG A 117 7.91 14.52 8.12
C ARG A 117 7.90 15.39 9.37
N THR A 118 7.46 14.85 10.50
CA THR A 118 7.42 15.57 11.78
C THR A 118 8.83 15.97 12.22
N LYS A 119 9.81 15.07 12.09
CA LYS A 119 11.21 15.34 12.41
C LYS A 119 11.79 16.44 11.52
N ALA A 120 11.60 16.35 10.21
CA ALA A 120 12.07 17.37 9.27
C ALA A 120 11.48 18.76 9.56
N GLN A 121 10.19 18.84 9.94
CA GLN A 121 9.54 20.09 10.33
C GLN A 121 10.14 20.70 11.62
N ARG A 122 10.47 19.86 12.61
CA ARG A 122 11.10 20.30 13.86
C ARG A 122 12.51 20.84 13.60
N GLU A 123 13.31 20.11 12.84
CA GLU A 123 14.68 20.52 12.47
C GLU A 123 14.68 21.84 11.67
N ALA A 124 13.72 22.02 10.76
CA ALA A 124 13.56 23.27 10.02
C ALA A 124 13.16 24.44 10.94
N ALA A 125 12.26 24.23 11.89
CA ALA A 125 11.84 25.25 12.85
C ALA A 125 12.98 25.67 13.80
N GLU A 126 13.77 24.71 14.28
CA GLU A 126 14.94 24.97 15.12
C GLU A 126 16.01 25.76 14.36
N THR A 127 16.28 25.39 13.10
CA THR A 127 17.23 26.10 12.23
C THR A 127 16.79 27.54 11.96
N ALA A 128 15.49 27.76 11.72
CA ALA A 128 14.93 29.09 11.50
C ALA A 128 15.08 29.98 12.74
N ALA A 129 14.74 29.46 13.93
CA ALA A 129 14.86 30.18 15.19
C ALA A 129 16.31 30.54 15.53
N ALA A 130 17.26 29.62 15.28
CA ALA A 130 18.68 29.87 15.47
C ALA A 130 19.21 30.98 14.52
N THR A 131 18.73 30.98 13.28
CA THR A 131 19.11 32.00 12.28
C THR A 131 18.57 33.38 12.66
N GLU A 132 17.32 33.47 13.09
CA GLU A 132 16.70 34.71 13.56
C GLU A 132 17.43 35.28 14.78
N THR A 133 17.75 34.43 15.76
CA THR A 133 18.52 34.81 16.95
C THR A 133 19.90 35.37 16.57
N GLN A 134 20.61 34.71 15.64
CA GLN A 134 21.93 35.19 15.18
C GLN A 134 21.83 36.55 14.47
N GLN A 135 20.81 36.74 13.62
CA GLN A 135 20.59 38.01 12.93
C GLN A 135 20.29 39.16 13.91
N GLU A 136 19.56 38.92 14.99
CA GLU A 136 19.31 39.93 16.02
C GLU A 136 20.59 40.32 16.78
N VAL A 137 21.43 39.34 17.12
CA VAL A 137 22.74 39.58 17.74
C VAL A 137 23.65 40.40 16.83
N ASP A 138 23.75 40.05 15.55
CA ASP A 138 24.58 40.75 14.56
C ASP A 138 24.10 42.19 14.34
N LYS A 139 22.78 42.39 14.31
CA LYS A 139 22.16 43.73 14.22
C LYS A 139 22.45 44.59 15.45
N TRP A 140 22.44 44.01 16.65
CA TRP A 140 22.80 44.73 17.87
C TRP A 140 24.27 45.14 17.88
N LEU A 141 25.17 44.24 17.46
CA LEU A 141 26.61 44.53 17.36
C LEU A 141 26.91 45.63 16.34
N SER A 142 26.15 45.69 15.23
CA SER A 142 26.36 46.66 14.15
C SER A 142 25.82 48.07 14.44
N ASN A 143 24.98 48.23 15.47
CA ASN A 143 24.40 49.52 15.88
C ASN A 143 25.11 50.13 17.11
N LYS A 144 26.25 49.58 17.50
CA LYS A 144 27.19 50.18 18.48
C LYS A 144 28.35 50.88 17.77
#